data_AF-A0A813L6U1-F1
#
_entry.id   AF-A0A813L6U1-F1
#
_cell.length_a   1.000
_cell.length_b   1.000
_cell.length_c   1.000
_cell.angle_alpha   90.00
_cell.angle_beta   90.00
_cell.angle_gamma   90.00
#
_symmetry.space_group_name_H-M   'P 1'
#
loop_
_entity.id
_entity.type
_entity.pdbx_description
1 polymer ?
#
loop_
_entity_poly.entity_id
_entity_poly.type
_entity_poly.pdbx_seq_one_letter_code
_entity_poly.pdbx_strand_id
1 'polypeptide(L)'
;GPHPDEEFQRHQAQQMDMSTMMFGENQQLNFGVVVYDLETIHDFERGNYAERGLHECAQDEQIEWKSRSQIIEFAAIDVLTGEAICVRSRPEFGWDQVKSYAARLFAEDHGHSEIIKDQTLPYFQDLWTTQVIPFLNRAAGPSGSLAMLAHNGDAFDHYILEKEMKRLSLPME
;
A
#
# COMPACT_ATOMS: atom_id res chain seq x y z
N GLY A 1 36.17 29.29 -40.98
CA GLY A 1 35.36 28.40 -40.11
C GLY A 1 34.93 29.21 -38.91
N PRO A 2 33.76 28.91 -38.31
CA PRO A 2 33.35 29.55 -37.06
C PRO A 2 34.40 29.28 -35.97
N HIS A 3 34.48 30.18 -34.99
CA HIS A 3 35.44 30.11 -33.90
C HIS A 3 35.08 28.91 -33.00
N PRO A 4 36.05 28.14 -32.46
CA PRO A 4 35.77 26.96 -31.63
C PRO A 4 34.82 27.23 -30.45
N ASP A 5 34.77 28.47 -29.96
CA ASP A 5 33.89 28.89 -28.86
C ASP A 5 32.42 29.03 -29.28
N GLU A 6 32.12 29.32 -30.55
CA GLU A 6 30.76 29.41 -31.07
C GLU A 6 30.11 28.01 -31.23
N GLU A 7 30.94 27.00 -31.52
CA GLU A 7 30.48 25.61 -31.66
C GLU A 7 30.18 24.98 -30.29
N PHE A 8 30.99 25.32 -29.27
CA PHE A 8 30.78 24.88 -27.90
C PHE A 8 29.51 25.50 -27.27
N GLN A 9 29.25 26.79 -27.53
CA GLN A 9 28.03 27.46 -27.05
C GLN A 9 26.77 26.93 -27.74
N ARG A 10 26.84 26.57 -29.03
CA ARG A 10 25.71 25.94 -29.75
C ARG A 10 25.39 24.55 -29.21
N HIS A 11 26.39 23.75 -28.84
CA HIS A 11 26.16 22.43 -28.25
C HIS A 11 25.60 22.49 -26.82
N GLN A 12 26.01 23.46 -25.99
CA GLN A 12 25.37 23.67 -24.68
C GLN A 12 23.93 24.17 -24.81
N ALA A 13 23.65 25.08 -25.75
CA ALA A 13 22.29 25.55 -26.00
C ALA A 13 21.38 24.43 -26.52
N GLN A 14 21.86 23.56 -27.43
CA GLN A 14 21.11 22.41 -27.92
C GLN A 14 20.91 21.31 -26.86
N GLN A 15 21.87 21.10 -25.95
CA GLN A 15 21.70 20.16 -24.84
C GLN A 15 20.69 20.65 -23.79
N MET A 16 20.66 21.96 -23.50
CA MET A 16 19.64 22.55 -22.61
C MET A 16 18.25 22.58 -23.26
N ASP A 17 18.17 22.75 -24.58
CA ASP A 17 16.90 22.74 -25.31
C ASP A 17 16.32 21.30 -25.39
N MET A 18 17.15 20.27 -25.57
CA MET A 18 16.68 18.88 -25.51
C MET A 18 16.29 18.41 -24.11
N SER A 19 16.97 18.86 -23.03
CA SER A 19 16.51 18.53 -21.68
C SER A 19 15.17 19.19 -21.36
N THR A 20 14.88 20.35 -21.95
CA THR A 20 13.61 21.07 -21.76
C THR A 20 12.51 20.50 -22.67
N MET A 21 12.85 19.95 -23.84
CA MET A 21 11.88 19.27 -24.72
C MET A 21 11.54 17.83 -24.29
N MET A 22 12.42 17.14 -23.55
CA MET A 22 12.16 15.77 -23.07
C MET A 22 11.34 15.72 -21.77
N PHE A 23 11.28 16.82 -21.03
CA PHE A 23 10.39 17.01 -19.89
C PHE A 23 9.44 18.16 -20.24
N GLY A 24 8.46 17.87 -21.09
CA GLY A 24 7.39 18.82 -21.39
C GLY A 24 6.84 19.44 -20.12
N GLU A 25 6.50 20.73 -20.22
CA GLU A 25 5.88 21.56 -19.18
C GLU A 25 5.17 20.73 -18.10
N ASN A 26 5.63 20.84 -16.85
CA ASN A 26 5.03 20.27 -15.63
C ASN A 26 3.55 19.92 -15.83
N GLN A 27 3.25 18.71 -16.30
CA GLN A 27 1.89 18.19 -16.26
C GLN A 27 1.61 17.89 -14.80
N GLN A 28 1.16 18.92 -14.09
CA GLN A 28 0.62 18.76 -12.76
C GLN A 28 -0.52 17.76 -12.87
N LEU A 29 -0.34 16.58 -12.26
CA LEU A 29 -1.39 15.58 -12.23
C LEU A 29 -2.63 16.21 -11.60
N ASN A 30 -3.79 16.02 -12.23
CA ASN A 30 -5.08 16.46 -11.68
C ASN A 30 -5.60 15.50 -10.59
N PHE A 31 -4.71 14.74 -9.94
CA PHE A 31 -5.00 13.77 -8.89
C PHE A 31 -3.75 13.51 -8.05
N GLY A 32 -3.93 13.07 -6.81
CA GLY A 32 -2.83 12.64 -5.94
C GLY A 32 -2.40 11.20 -6.21
N VAL A 33 -1.14 10.86 -5.93
CA VAL A 33 -0.61 9.51 -6.10
C VAL A 33 -0.15 8.98 -4.77
N VAL A 34 -0.75 7.89 -4.32
CA VAL A 34 -0.40 7.21 -3.07
C VAL A 34 0.09 5.80 -3.39
N VAL A 35 1.27 5.46 -2.91
CA VAL A 35 1.75 4.07 -2.89
C VAL A 35 1.48 3.52 -1.50
N TYR A 36 0.90 2.33 -1.39
CA TYR A 36 0.55 1.71 -0.12
C TYR A 36 0.83 0.22 -0.10
N ASP A 37 0.89 -0.33 1.10
CA ASP A 37 1.13 -1.74 1.41
C ASP A 37 0.29 -2.14 2.63
N LEU A 38 -0.24 -3.37 2.63
CA LEU A 38 -1.07 -3.90 3.70
C LEU A 38 -0.43 -5.12 4.33
N GLU A 39 -0.27 -5.07 5.65
CA GLU A 39 -0.04 -6.29 6.43
C GLU A 39 -1.37 -6.83 6.93
N THR A 40 -1.54 -8.14 6.78
CA THR A 40 -2.81 -8.80 7.06
C THR A 40 -2.60 -10.09 7.85
N ILE A 41 -3.67 -10.54 8.49
CA ILE A 41 -3.72 -11.85 9.16
C ILE A 41 -5.09 -12.48 8.99
N HIS A 42 -5.18 -13.80 8.97
CA HIS A 42 -6.44 -14.54 8.91
C HIS A 42 -6.55 -15.59 10.01
N ASP A 43 -7.80 -15.95 10.35
CA ASP A 43 -8.13 -17.05 11.26
C ASP A 43 -8.51 -18.35 10.51
N PHE A 44 -8.27 -18.39 9.20
CA PHE A 44 -8.52 -19.58 8.38
C PHE A 44 -7.55 -20.73 8.72
N GLU A 45 -8.01 -21.96 8.47
CA GLU A 45 -7.30 -23.19 8.86
C GLU A 45 -6.00 -23.42 8.09
N ARG A 46 -5.94 -22.95 6.84
CA ARG A 46 -4.81 -23.12 5.93
C ARG A 46 -4.42 -21.77 5.33
N GLY A 47 -3.13 -21.56 5.10
CA GLY A 47 -2.60 -20.34 4.52
C GLY A 47 -1.35 -20.62 3.67
N ASN A 48 -0.75 -19.56 3.14
CA ASN A 48 0.46 -19.67 2.35
C ASN A 48 1.52 -18.69 2.86
N TYR A 49 2.77 -19.17 2.96
CA TYR A 49 3.94 -18.35 3.24
C TYR A 49 5.04 -18.75 2.25
N ALA A 50 5.02 -18.08 1.09
CA ALA A 50 5.82 -18.44 -0.08
C ALA A 50 7.34 -18.35 0.19
N GLU A 51 7.79 -17.38 0.98
CA GLU A 51 9.22 -17.20 1.28
C GLU A 51 9.82 -18.37 2.07
N ARG A 52 8.99 -19.08 2.84
CA ARG A 52 9.36 -20.31 3.55
C ARG A 52 8.98 -21.59 2.79
N GLY A 53 8.42 -21.47 1.58
CA GLY A 53 7.93 -22.60 0.80
C GLY A 53 6.74 -23.33 1.46
N LEU A 54 6.01 -22.66 2.36
CA LEU A 54 4.85 -23.24 3.03
C LEU A 54 3.60 -22.95 2.20
N HIS A 55 3.07 -24.00 1.57
CA HIS A 55 1.85 -23.93 0.79
C HIS A 55 0.82 -24.88 1.39
N GLU A 56 0.08 -24.41 2.39
CA GLU A 56 -0.85 -25.29 3.09
C GLU A 56 -2.10 -25.51 2.26
N CYS A 57 -2.47 -24.60 1.34
CA CYS A 57 -3.64 -24.71 0.48
C CYS A 57 -3.28 -24.66 -1.02
N ALA A 58 -4.16 -25.25 -1.84
CA ALA A 58 -4.07 -25.17 -3.29
C ALA A 58 -4.39 -23.74 -3.79
N GLN A 59 -4.08 -23.45 -5.06
CA GLN A 59 -4.24 -22.10 -5.61
C GLN A 59 -5.70 -21.63 -5.64
N ASP A 60 -6.64 -22.53 -5.94
CA ASP A 60 -8.08 -22.31 -5.95
C ASP A 60 -8.67 -22.09 -4.54
N GLU A 61 -8.05 -22.66 -3.52
CA GLU A 61 -8.40 -22.45 -2.10
C GLU A 61 -7.86 -21.13 -1.53
N GLN A 62 -7.00 -20.40 -2.26
CA GLN A 62 -6.40 -19.18 -1.72
C GLN A 62 -7.41 -18.08 -1.43
N ILE A 63 -8.51 -18.06 -2.18
CA ILE A 63 -9.56 -17.06 -1.98
C ILE A 63 -10.19 -17.18 -0.57
N GLU A 64 -10.18 -18.37 0.03
CA GLU A 64 -10.81 -18.60 1.33
C GLU A 64 -10.05 -17.86 2.45
N TRP A 65 -8.73 -18.01 2.53
CA TRP A 65 -7.95 -17.27 3.54
C TRP A 65 -7.90 -15.77 3.24
N LYS A 66 -7.83 -15.36 1.96
CA LYS A 66 -7.90 -13.93 1.58
C LYS A 66 -9.22 -13.31 2.04
N SER A 67 -10.34 -14.02 1.87
CA SER A 67 -11.67 -13.55 2.30
C SER A 67 -11.78 -13.37 3.82
N ARG A 68 -10.97 -14.11 4.59
CA ARG A 68 -10.91 -14.04 6.06
C ARG A 68 -9.80 -13.16 6.61
N SER A 69 -8.93 -12.64 5.76
CA SER A 69 -7.80 -11.81 6.16
C SER A 69 -8.28 -10.43 6.62
N GLN A 70 -7.80 -9.93 7.76
CA GLN A 70 -8.07 -8.58 8.26
C GLN A 70 -6.78 -7.75 8.22
N ILE A 71 -6.92 -6.45 7.97
CA ILE A 71 -5.78 -5.51 7.93
C ILE A 71 -5.29 -5.24 9.35
N ILE A 72 -3.99 -5.44 9.58
CA ILE A 72 -3.32 -5.19 10.86
C ILE A 72 -2.27 -4.09 10.77
N GLU A 73 -1.80 -3.76 9.57
CA GLU A 73 -1.02 -2.56 9.31
C GLU A 73 -1.43 -1.96 7.96
N PHE A 74 -1.55 -0.63 7.91
CA PHE A 74 -1.68 0.13 6.68
C PHE A 74 -0.52 1.12 6.61
N ALA A 75 0.34 0.96 5.61
CA ALA A 75 1.45 1.85 5.33
C ALA A 75 1.25 2.52 3.97
N ALA A 76 1.44 3.82 3.87
CA ALA A 76 1.30 4.54 2.62
C ALA A 76 2.19 5.79 2.55
N ILE A 77 2.53 6.19 1.32
CA ILE A 77 3.32 7.38 1.00
C ILE A 77 2.62 8.16 -0.11
N ASP A 78 2.41 9.45 0.11
CA ASP A 78 2.10 10.40 -0.95
C ASP A 78 3.38 10.67 -1.75
N VAL A 79 3.38 10.26 -3.02
CA VAL A 79 4.56 10.31 -3.90
C VAL A 79 4.98 11.76 -4.19
N LEU A 80 4.04 12.70 -4.18
CA LEU A 80 4.31 14.10 -4.53
C LEU A 80 4.96 14.85 -3.37
N THR A 81 4.47 14.63 -2.14
CA THR A 81 4.92 15.38 -0.96
C THR A 81 5.95 14.63 -0.12
N GLY A 82 5.99 13.30 -0.25
CA GLY A 82 6.76 12.42 0.63
C GLY A 82 6.12 12.24 2.02
N GLU A 83 4.91 12.77 2.27
CA GLU A 83 4.17 12.49 3.49
C GLU A 83 3.89 10.98 3.59
N ALA A 84 4.14 10.39 4.75
CA ALA A 84 3.95 8.97 4.98
C ALA A 84 3.07 8.72 6.20
N ILE A 85 2.30 7.64 6.14
CA ILE A 85 1.48 7.12 7.24
C ILE A 85 1.82 5.64 7.44
N CYS A 86 1.87 5.21 8.69
CA CYS A 86 1.95 3.81 9.09
C CYS A 86 1.09 3.65 10.34
N VAL A 87 -0.02 2.93 10.23
CA VAL A 87 -0.96 2.72 11.34
C VAL A 87 -1.17 1.23 11.56
N ARG A 88 -1.27 0.84 12.83
CA ARG A 88 -1.45 -0.55 13.26
C ARG A 88 -2.80 -0.75 13.91
N SER A 89 -3.52 -1.78 13.49
CA SER A 89 -4.80 -2.20 14.03
C SER A 89 -4.73 -3.61 14.58
N ARG A 90 -5.52 -3.87 15.63
CA ARG A 90 -5.79 -5.25 16.02
C ARG A 90 -6.88 -5.86 15.10
N PRO A 91 -6.80 -7.16 14.80
CA PRO A 91 -7.92 -7.90 14.22
C PRO A 91 -9.04 -8.12 15.26
N GLU A 92 -10.21 -8.52 14.80
CA GLU A 92 -11.38 -8.87 15.64
C GLU A 92 -11.25 -10.24 16.32
N PHE A 93 -10.25 -11.03 15.94
CA PHE A 93 -9.93 -12.33 16.53
C PHE A 93 -8.58 -12.31 17.25
N GLY A 94 -8.42 -13.17 18.26
CA GLY A 94 -7.17 -13.27 19.02
C GLY A 94 -6.11 -14.16 18.37
N TRP A 95 -4.88 -14.09 18.89
CA TRP A 95 -3.76 -14.93 18.45
C TRP A 95 -4.06 -16.44 18.48
N ASP A 96 -4.81 -16.90 19.50
CA ASP A 96 -5.19 -18.31 19.63
C ASP A 96 -6.17 -18.78 18.53
N GLN A 97 -6.77 -17.84 17.79
CA GLN A 97 -7.65 -18.11 16.66
C GLN A 97 -6.89 -18.12 15.32
N VAL A 98 -5.61 -17.77 15.27
CA VAL A 98 -4.76 -17.91 14.07
C VAL A 98 -4.38 -19.39 13.92
N LYS A 99 -5.10 -20.11 13.06
CA LYS A 99 -5.02 -21.59 12.96
C LYS A 99 -3.92 -22.09 12.03
N SER A 100 -3.77 -21.47 10.87
CA SER A 100 -2.77 -21.82 9.86
C SER A 100 -1.35 -21.72 10.43
N TYR A 101 -0.54 -22.77 10.27
CA TYR A 101 0.85 -22.73 10.71
C TYR A 101 1.66 -21.74 9.86
N ALA A 102 1.40 -21.70 8.55
CA ALA A 102 1.98 -20.70 7.65
C ALA A 102 1.68 -19.26 8.11
N ALA A 103 0.43 -18.95 8.47
CA ALA A 103 0.04 -17.61 8.94
C ALA A 103 0.71 -17.25 10.27
N ARG A 104 0.81 -18.21 11.19
CA ARG A 104 1.51 -17.99 12.47
C ARG A 104 2.99 -17.74 12.26
N LEU A 105 3.66 -18.56 11.47
CA LEU A 105 5.08 -18.41 11.19
C LEU A 105 5.38 -17.10 10.46
N PHE A 106 4.54 -16.72 9.49
CA PHE A 106 4.62 -15.41 8.83
C PHE A 106 4.54 -14.28 9.85
N ALA A 107 3.54 -14.31 10.74
CA ALA A 107 3.35 -13.27 11.74
C ALA A 107 4.48 -13.22 12.78
N GLU A 108 5.10 -14.36 13.12
CA GLU A 108 6.25 -14.43 14.03
C GLU A 108 7.52 -13.90 13.36
N ASP A 109 7.82 -14.33 12.13
CA ASP A 109 9.01 -13.89 11.37
C ASP A 109 9.05 -12.37 11.16
N HIS A 110 7.88 -11.74 10.95
CA HIS A 110 7.75 -10.31 10.67
C HIS A 110 7.40 -9.46 11.92
N GLY A 111 7.28 -10.09 13.09
CA GLY A 111 6.91 -9.39 14.33
C GLY A 111 5.44 -8.96 14.42
N HIS A 112 4.60 -9.32 13.45
CA HIS A 112 3.16 -9.04 13.44
C HIS A 112 2.40 -9.76 14.57
N SER A 113 2.96 -10.84 15.13
CA SER A 113 2.37 -11.53 16.28
C SER A 113 2.15 -10.60 17.48
N GLU A 114 2.99 -9.57 17.64
CA GLU A 114 2.84 -8.58 18.71
C GLU A 114 1.66 -7.64 18.45
N ILE A 115 1.39 -7.29 17.19
CA ILE A 115 0.22 -6.50 16.79
C ILE A 115 -1.08 -7.26 17.11
N ILE A 116 -1.11 -8.56 16.80
CA ILE A 116 -2.29 -9.41 17.00
C ILE A 116 -2.59 -9.63 18.49
N LYS A 117 -1.54 -9.72 19.32
CA LYS A 117 -1.67 -9.91 20.76
C LYS A 117 -2.01 -8.60 21.50
N ASP A 118 -1.71 -7.44 20.92
CA ASP A 118 -1.94 -6.15 21.55
C ASP A 118 -3.42 -5.73 21.52
N GLN A 119 -4.10 -5.92 22.65
CA GLN A 119 -5.50 -5.54 22.83
C GLN A 119 -5.71 -4.03 23.09
N THR A 120 -4.65 -3.24 23.14
CA THR A 120 -4.75 -1.77 23.29
C THR A 120 -4.82 -1.05 21.96
N LEU A 121 -4.47 -1.73 20.85
CA LEU A 121 -4.58 -1.16 19.51
C LEU A 121 -6.05 -0.93 19.11
N PRO A 122 -6.33 0.14 18.37
CA PRO A 122 -7.65 0.38 17.81
C PRO A 122 -7.99 -0.63 16.72
N TYR A 123 -9.28 -0.72 16.36
CA TYR A 123 -9.69 -1.48 15.18
C TYR A 123 -9.42 -0.68 13.90
N PHE A 124 -9.26 -1.39 12.78
CA PHE A 124 -8.97 -0.75 11.50
C PHE A 124 -10.02 0.28 11.09
N GLN A 125 -11.31 0.04 11.38
CA GLN A 125 -12.39 1.00 11.10
C GLN A 125 -12.19 2.38 11.76
N ASP A 126 -11.62 2.40 12.97
CA ASP A 126 -11.41 3.61 13.74
C ASP A 126 -10.24 4.39 13.14
N LEU A 127 -9.16 3.67 12.80
CA LEU A 127 -7.97 4.24 12.13
C LEU A 127 -8.31 4.76 10.73
N TRP A 128 -9.16 4.05 9.99
CA TRP A 128 -9.57 4.45 8.65
C TRP A 128 -10.19 5.85 8.68
N THR A 129 -11.14 6.06 9.58
CA THR A 129 -11.87 7.32 9.71
C THR A 129 -11.00 8.43 10.29
N THR A 130 -10.17 8.12 11.30
CA THR A 130 -9.46 9.15 12.08
C THR A 130 -8.08 9.50 11.54
N GLN A 131 -7.45 8.62 10.76
CA GLN A 131 -6.07 8.79 10.30
C GLN A 131 -5.92 8.57 8.80
N VAL A 132 -6.43 7.47 8.24
CA VAL A 132 -6.20 7.11 6.83
C VAL A 132 -6.95 8.04 5.88
N ILE A 133 -8.26 8.24 6.06
CA ILE A 133 -9.06 9.16 5.22
C ILE A 133 -8.51 10.59 5.27
N PRO A 134 -8.17 11.17 6.44
CA PRO A 134 -7.51 12.47 6.48
C PRO A 134 -6.21 12.54 5.70
N PHE A 135 -5.37 11.49 5.74
CA PHE A 135 -4.15 11.41 4.94
C PHE A 135 -4.45 11.35 3.44
N LEU A 136 -5.37 10.48 3.02
CA LEU A 136 -5.79 10.35 1.62
C LEU A 136 -6.37 11.66 1.09
N ASN A 137 -7.22 12.35 1.86
CA ASN A 137 -7.78 13.65 1.48
C ASN A 137 -6.72 14.73 1.27
N ARG A 138 -5.65 14.73 2.09
CA ARG A 138 -4.52 15.65 1.88
C ARG A 138 -3.76 15.31 0.60
N ALA A 139 -3.48 14.03 0.37
CA ALA A 139 -2.81 13.57 -0.85
C ALA A 139 -3.64 13.88 -2.12
N ALA A 140 -4.97 13.77 -2.04
CA ALA A 140 -5.88 14.10 -3.13
C ALA A 140 -5.86 15.61 -3.48
N GLY A 141 -5.59 16.43 -2.47
CA GLY A 141 -5.58 17.88 -2.58
C GLY A 141 -6.91 18.43 -3.13
N PRO A 142 -6.87 19.57 -3.86
CA PRO A 142 -8.07 20.20 -4.39
C PRO A 142 -8.84 19.36 -5.43
N SER A 143 -8.20 18.33 -5.99
CA SER A 143 -8.84 17.49 -7.02
C SER A 143 -9.87 16.52 -6.44
N GLY A 144 -9.76 16.18 -5.15
CA GLY A 144 -10.53 15.10 -4.53
C GLY A 144 -10.31 13.72 -5.17
N SER A 145 -9.29 13.57 -6.02
CA SER A 145 -9.04 12.35 -6.80
C SER A 145 -7.68 11.74 -6.44
N LEU A 146 -7.62 10.42 -6.37
CA LEU A 146 -6.42 9.66 -6.02
C LEU A 146 -6.19 8.49 -6.97
N ALA A 147 -4.93 8.23 -7.29
CA ALA A 147 -4.46 6.94 -7.74
C ALA A 147 -3.75 6.24 -6.58
N MET A 148 -4.30 5.10 -6.14
CA MET A 148 -3.69 4.26 -5.12
C MET A 148 -2.99 3.06 -5.76
N LEU A 149 -1.72 2.86 -5.46
CA LEU A 149 -0.87 1.84 -6.06
C LEU A 149 -0.31 0.92 -4.97
N ALA A 150 -0.42 -0.40 -5.16
CA ALA A 150 0.21 -1.38 -4.28
C ALA A 150 1.08 -2.35 -5.09
N HIS A 151 2.17 -2.81 -4.49
CA HIS A 151 3.05 -3.78 -5.15
C HIS A 151 2.32 -5.12 -5.29
N ASN A 152 2.09 -5.57 -6.54
CA ASN A 152 1.26 -6.74 -6.81
C ASN A 152 -0.19 -6.60 -6.27
N GLY A 153 -0.69 -5.35 -6.19
CA GLY A 153 -1.94 -5.02 -5.53
C GLY A 153 -3.16 -5.76 -6.07
N ASP A 154 -3.23 -6.02 -7.39
CA ASP A 154 -4.34 -6.75 -8.02
C ASP A 154 -4.43 -8.20 -7.53
N ALA A 155 -3.30 -8.79 -7.12
CA ALA A 155 -3.28 -10.13 -6.57
C ALA A 155 -3.65 -10.18 -5.09
N PHE A 156 -3.55 -9.04 -4.37
CA PHE A 156 -3.70 -9.02 -2.92
C PHE A 156 -4.27 -7.70 -2.36
N ASP A 157 -3.48 -6.64 -2.24
CA ASP A 157 -3.83 -5.46 -1.44
C ASP A 157 -5.14 -4.79 -1.86
N HIS A 158 -5.37 -4.61 -3.17
CA HIS A 158 -6.60 -3.99 -3.66
C HIS A 158 -7.83 -4.84 -3.32
N TYR A 159 -7.71 -6.17 -3.45
CA TYR A 159 -8.77 -7.09 -3.05
C TYR A 159 -9.04 -7.01 -1.54
N ILE A 160 -8.00 -7.05 -0.72
CA ILE A 160 -8.14 -7.01 0.75
C ILE A 160 -8.75 -5.69 1.20
N LEU A 161 -8.27 -4.57 0.66
CA LEU A 161 -8.79 -3.24 0.96
C LEU A 161 -10.27 -3.16 0.60
N GLU A 162 -10.64 -3.44 -0.65
CA GLU A 162 -12.04 -3.39 -1.11
C GLU A 162 -12.95 -4.29 -0.24
N LYS A 163 -12.46 -5.48 0.09
CA LYS A 163 -13.17 -6.44 0.92
C LYS A 163 -13.37 -5.92 2.35
N GLU A 164 -12.35 -5.34 2.99
CA GLU A 164 -12.48 -4.76 4.33
C GLU A 164 -13.41 -3.55 4.33
N MET A 165 -13.34 -2.70 3.30
CA MET A 165 -14.21 -1.53 3.14
C MET A 165 -15.68 -1.94 3.08
N LYS A 166 -15.99 -2.98 2.30
CA LYS A 166 -17.34 -3.56 2.23
C LYS A 166 -17.77 -4.20 3.55
N ARG A 167 -16.89 -5.00 4.17
CA ARG A 167 -17.20 -5.71 5.43
C ARG A 167 -17.51 -4.74 6.57
N LEU A 168 -16.75 -3.65 6.65
CA LEU A 168 -16.84 -2.65 7.71
C LEU A 168 -17.79 -1.49 7.38
N SER A 169 -18.40 -1.48 6.19
CA SER A 169 -19.25 -0.38 5.69
C SER A 169 -18.55 0.98 5.73
N LEU A 170 -17.27 1.02 5.34
CA LEU A 170 -16.43 2.22 5.36
C LEU A 170 -16.58 3.01 4.06
N PRO A 171 -16.49 4.35 4.12
CA PRO A 171 -16.49 5.19 2.92
C PRO A 171 -15.19 4.99 2.14
N MET A 172 -15.34 4.96 0.80
CA MET A 172 -14.26 4.93 -0.19
C MET A 172 -14.04 6.29 -0.88
N GLU A 173 -14.83 7.30 -0.49
CA GLU A 173 -14.88 8.64 -1.09
C GLU A 173 -14.46 9.71 -0.09
#